data_AF-A0A3N5FWF4-F1
#
_entry.id   AF-A0A3N5FWF4-F1
#
_cell.length_a   1.000
_cell.length_b   1.000
_cell.length_c   1.000
_cell.angle_alpha   90.00
_cell.angle_beta   90.00
_cell.angle_gamma   90.00
#
_symmetry.space_group_name_H-M   'P 1'
#
loop_
_entity.id
_entity.type
_entity.pdbx_description
1 polymer ?
#
loop_
_entity_poly.entity_id
_entity_poly.type
_entity_poly.pdbx_seq_one_letter_code
_entity_poly.pdbx_strand_id
1 'polypeptide(L)'
;MRGRPKQPIDAFIQESDAAMTHDAEAQLGKIRAPTQITFGRHDMVASTRFAGRLKDSIKNSELYIFDDCAHAALHENVPAFNEKTLGFLSKHAG
;
A
#
# COMPACT_ATOMS: atom_id res chain seq x y z
N MET A 1 -25.10 -15.57 12.61
CA MET A 1 -24.01 -14.57 12.48
C MET A 1 -24.59 -13.21 12.83
N ARG A 2 -24.03 -12.47 13.80
CA ARG A 2 -24.41 -11.06 14.01
C ARG A 2 -23.89 -10.26 12.82
N GLY A 3 -24.77 -9.63 12.06
CA GLY A 3 -24.38 -8.76 10.94
C GLY A 3 -23.59 -7.56 11.45
N ARG A 4 -22.63 -7.07 10.65
CA ARG A 4 -21.91 -5.84 10.93
C ARG A 4 -22.93 -4.70 11.10
N PRO A 5 -22.88 -3.91 12.18
CA PRO A 5 -23.78 -2.77 12.34
C PRO A 5 -23.61 -1.80 11.17
N LYS A 6 -24.69 -1.11 10.79
CA LYS A 6 -24.64 -0.09 9.74
C LYS A 6 -23.65 1.00 10.16
N GLN A 7 -22.70 1.34 9.29
CA GLN A 7 -21.80 2.46 9.53
C GLN A 7 -22.62 3.76 9.70
N PRO A 8 -22.39 4.55 10.77
CA PRO A 8 -22.96 5.89 10.89
C PRO A 8 -22.48 6.78 9.73
N ILE A 9 -23.35 7.65 9.22
CA ILE A 9 -23.00 8.52 8.09
C ILE A 9 -21.86 9.47 8.45
N ASP A 10 -21.88 10.05 9.66
CA ASP A 10 -20.83 10.97 10.11
C ASP A 10 -19.47 10.27 10.19
N ALA A 11 -19.45 8.99 10.59
CA ALA A 11 -18.22 8.20 10.61
C ALA A 11 -17.69 7.96 9.19
N PHE A 12 -18.56 7.64 8.24
CA PHE A 12 -18.18 7.48 6.83
C PHE A 12 -17.62 8.78 6.22
N ILE A 13 -18.22 9.92 6.54
CA ILE A 13 -17.73 11.24 6.10
C ILE A 13 -16.34 11.50 6.68
N GLN A 14 -16.14 11.30 7.99
CA GLN A 14 -14.84 11.54 8.61
C GLN A 14 -13.74 10.60 8.08
N GLU A 15 -14.05 9.33 7.81
CA GLU A 15 -13.12 8.39 7.18
C GLU A 15 -12.74 8.85 5.77
N SER A 16 -13.74 9.29 4.99
CA SER A 16 -13.52 9.81 3.63
C SER A 16 -12.65 11.06 3.64
N ASP A 17 -12.92 12.00 4.54
CA ASP A 17 -12.14 13.23 4.68
C ASP A 17 -10.70 12.93 5.12
N ALA A 18 -10.51 12.00 6.06
CA ALA A 18 -9.18 11.57 6.49
C ALA A 18 -8.37 10.97 5.33
N ALA A 19 -9.00 10.15 4.47
CA ALA A 19 -8.35 9.58 3.29
C ALA A 19 -8.04 10.64 2.23
N MET A 20 -8.98 11.56 1.94
CA MET A 20 -8.81 12.60 0.93
C MET A 20 -7.76 13.63 1.30
N THR A 21 -7.61 13.93 2.59
CA THR A 21 -6.68 14.96 3.10
C THR A 21 -5.34 14.38 3.56
N HIS A 22 -5.13 13.06 3.43
CA HIS A 22 -3.88 12.43 3.84
C HIS A 22 -2.72 12.85 2.93
N ASP A 23 -1.80 13.64 3.48
CA ASP A 23 -0.53 13.97 2.86
C ASP A 23 0.62 13.66 3.82
N ALA A 24 1.43 12.66 3.44
CA ALA A 24 2.61 12.24 4.18
C ALA A 24 3.92 12.53 3.43
N GLU A 25 3.90 13.27 2.32
CA GLU A 25 5.07 13.43 1.44
C GLU A 25 6.28 14.00 2.20
N ALA A 26 6.07 15.05 2.99
CA ALA A 26 7.13 15.66 3.81
C ALA A 26 7.68 14.74 4.92
N GLN A 27 7.00 13.62 5.21
CA GLN A 27 7.41 12.66 6.22
C GLN A 27 8.18 11.46 5.62
N LEU A 28 8.05 11.19 4.31
CA LEU A 28 8.61 9.99 3.68
C LEU A 28 10.12 9.85 3.90
N GLY A 29 10.87 10.96 3.80
CA GLY A 29 12.31 10.97 4.02
C GLY A 29 12.76 10.66 5.46
N LYS A 30 11.81 10.64 6.42
CA LYS A 30 12.08 10.26 7.82
C LYS A 30 12.02 8.75 8.04
N ILE A 31 11.47 7.98 7.09
CA ILE A 31 11.36 6.52 7.19
C ILE A 31 12.76 5.90 7.07
N ARG A 32 13.22 5.28 8.16
CA ARG A 32 14.54 4.60 8.21
C ARG A 32 14.45 3.09 8.07
N ALA A 33 13.31 2.50 8.43
CA ALA A 33 13.08 1.07 8.32
C ALA A 33 13.16 0.62 6.84
N PRO A 34 13.66 -0.59 6.56
CA PRO A 34 13.49 -1.20 5.25
C PRO A 34 12.00 -1.15 4.85
N THR A 35 11.72 -0.76 3.62
CA THR A 35 10.34 -0.60 3.13
C THR A 35 10.16 -1.33 1.81
N GLN A 36 9.19 -2.24 1.75
CA GLN A 36 8.73 -2.77 0.47
C GLN A 36 7.50 -1.98 0.02
N ILE A 37 7.52 -1.54 -1.23
CA ILE A 37 6.43 -0.84 -1.89
C ILE A 37 5.88 -1.78 -2.96
N THR A 38 4.57 -2.01 -2.95
CA THR A 38 3.90 -2.88 -3.93
C THR A 38 2.73 -2.17 -4.59
N PHE A 39 2.53 -2.42 -5.88
CA PHE A 39 1.38 -1.93 -6.66
C PHE A 39 0.91 -3.00 -7.64
N GLY A 40 -0.38 -3.05 -7.95
CA GLY A 40 -0.83 -3.63 -9.21
C GLY A 40 -0.71 -2.63 -10.35
N ARG A 41 -0.29 -3.10 -11.53
CA ARG A 41 -0.15 -2.26 -12.72
C ARG A 41 -1.45 -1.55 -13.12
N HIS A 42 -2.60 -2.16 -12.84
CA HIS A 42 -3.92 -1.68 -13.20
C HIS A 42 -4.67 -1.01 -12.03
N ASP A 43 -3.97 -0.66 -10.95
CA ASP A 43 -4.59 0.02 -9.82
C ASP A 43 -5.13 1.41 -10.23
N MET A 44 -6.44 1.61 -10.08
CA MET A 44 -7.13 2.89 -10.36
C MET A 44 -7.41 3.71 -9.09
N VAL A 45 -7.24 3.12 -7.90
CA VAL A 45 -7.45 3.77 -6.60
C VAL A 45 -6.16 4.44 -6.16
N ALA A 46 -5.08 3.66 -6.05
CA ALA A 46 -3.74 4.11 -5.71
C ALA A 46 -2.80 3.82 -6.88
N SER A 47 -3.03 4.45 -8.03
CA SER A 47 -2.31 4.12 -9.26
C SER A 47 -0.78 4.23 -9.17
N THR A 48 -0.10 3.48 -10.03
CA THR A 48 1.37 3.42 -10.14
C THR A 48 2.06 4.77 -10.40
N ARG A 49 1.31 5.83 -10.73
CA ARG A 49 1.83 7.21 -10.81
C ARG A 49 2.54 7.67 -9.54
N PHE A 50 2.21 7.08 -8.39
CA PHE A 50 2.83 7.41 -7.10
C PHE A 50 4.08 6.58 -6.79
N ALA A 51 4.31 5.47 -7.51
CA ALA A 51 5.34 4.50 -7.18
C ALA A 51 6.76 5.11 -7.21
N GLY A 52 7.07 5.91 -8.22
CA GLY A 52 8.36 6.61 -8.32
C GLY A 52 8.59 7.56 -7.14
N ARG A 53 7.62 8.43 -6.85
CA ARG A 53 7.71 9.37 -5.71
C ARG A 53 7.95 8.68 -4.38
N LEU A 54 7.27 7.56 -4.11
CA LEU A 54 7.50 6.77 -2.89
C LEU A 54 8.89 6.14 -2.88
N LYS A 55 9.30 5.51 -3.99
CA LYS A 55 10.60 4.84 -4.14
C LYS A 55 11.77 5.82 -3.99
N ASP A 56 11.62 7.04 -4.49
CA ASP A 56 12.65 8.08 -4.46
C ASP A 56 12.72 8.77 -3.11
N SER A 57 11.58 8.95 -2.44
CA SER A 57 11.51 9.66 -1.15
C SER A 57 11.88 8.79 0.04
N ILE A 58 11.70 7.46 -0.06
CA ILE A 58 12.05 6.51 1.01
C ILE A 58 13.40 5.88 0.68
N LYS A 59 14.45 6.26 1.43
CA LYS A 59 15.84 5.87 1.15
C LYS A 59 16.06 4.35 1.05
N ASN A 60 15.52 3.60 1.99
CA ASN A 60 15.72 2.15 2.11
C ASN A 60 14.53 1.35 1.55
N SER A 61 14.05 1.74 0.36
CA SER A 61 12.89 1.11 -0.26
C SER A 61 13.22 0.21 -1.44
N GLU A 62 12.44 -0.84 -1.62
CA GLU A 62 12.32 -1.61 -2.87
C GLU A 62 10.89 -1.52 -3.42
N LEU A 63 10.74 -1.55 -4.75
CA LEU A 63 9.45 -1.43 -5.43
C LEU A 63 9.19 -2.69 -6.27
N TYR A 64 8.00 -3.26 -6.15
CA TYR A 64 7.53 -4.34 -7.00
C TYR A 64 6.15 -4.02 -7.59
N ILE A 65 6.02 -4.13 -8.91
CA ILE A 65 4.75 -3.92 -9.62
C ILE A 65 4.26 -5.28 -10.13
N PHE A 66 3.06 -5.67 -9.72
CA PHE A 66 2.36 -6.85 -10.22
C PHE A 66 1.72 -6.51 -11.56
N ASP A 67 2.26 -7.04 -12.66
CA ASP A 67 1.84 -6.66 -14.01
C ASP A 67 0.38 -7.03 -14.31
N ASP A 68 -0.14 -8.12 -13.73
CA ASP A 68 -1.49 -8.63 -13.97
C ASP A 68 -2.50 -8.30 -12.85
N CYS A 69 -2.19 -7.35 -11.95
CA CYS A 69 -3.05 -6.99 -10.82
C CYS A 69 -3.53 -5.53 -10.86
N ALA A 70 -4.68 -5.28 -10.23
CA ALA A 70 -5.22 -3.97 -9.91
C ALA A 70 -4.94 -3.61 -8.44
N HIS A 71 -5.91 -3.01 -7.75
CA HIS A 71 -5.71 -2.45 -6.40
C HIS A 71 -5.42 -3.51 -5.33
N ALA A 72 -6.01 -4.71 -5.46
CA ALA A 72 -6.00 -5.73 -4.43
C ALA A 72 -5.06 -6.88 -4.81
N ALA A 73 -3.79 -6.59 -5.15
CA ALA A 73 -2.80 -7.59 -5.57
C ALA A 73 -2.68 -8.78 -4.59
N LEU A 74 -2.89 -8.55 -3.29
CA LEU A 74 -2.89 -9.58 -2.25
C LEU A 74 -4.03 -10.62 -2.39
N HIS A 75 -5.11 -10.28 -3.11
CA HIS A 75 -6.22 -11.17 -3.44
C HIS A 75 -6.16 -11.66 -4.89
N GLU A 76 -5.63 -10.84 -5.80
CA GLU A 76 -5.60 -11.12 -7.23
C GLU A 76 -4.47 -12.10 -7.61
N ASN A 77 -3.32 -12.02 -6.95
CA ASN A 77 -2.21 -12.96 -7.15
C ASN A 77 -1.56 -13.33 -5.81
N VAL A 78 -2.29 -14.09 -5.01
CA VAL A 78 -1.88 -14.56 -3.69
C VAL A 78 -0.49 -15.22 -3.70
N PRO A 79 -0.14 -16.13 -4.63
CA PRO A 79 1.17 -16.76 -4.63
C PRO A 79 2.31 -15.76 -4.82
N ALA A 80 2.22 -14.88 -5.81
CA ALA A 80 3.26 -13.89 -6.06
C ALA A 80 3.35 -12.86 -4.93
N PHE A 81 2.21 -12.39 -4.41
CA PHE A 81 2.19 -11.46 -3.28
C PHE A 81 2.89 -12.05 -2.05
N ASN A 82 2.58 -13.30 -1.71
CA ASN A 82 3.20 -13.99 -0.60
C ASN A 82 4.70 -14.21 -0.82
N GLU A 83 5.12 -14.62 -2.02
CA GLU A 83 6.54 -14.79 -2.36
C GLU A 83 7.32 -13.49 -2.15
N LYS A 84 6.84 -12.36 -2.70
CA LYS A 84 7.52 -11.07 -2.59
C LYS A 84 7.52 -10.51 -1.17
N THR A 85 6.40 -10.63 -0.47
CA THR A 85 6.28 -10.14 0.92
C THR A 85 7.15 -10.95 1.86
N LEU A 86 7.07 -12.29 1.81
CA LEU A 86 7.86 -13.15 2.70
C LEU A 86 9.35 -13.06 2.37
N GLY A 87 9.72 -13.00 1.09
CA GLY A 87 11.12 -12.80 0.69
C GLY A 87 11.72 -11.52 1.26
N PHE A 88 10.97 -10.41 1.24
CA PHE A 88 11.40 -9.16 1.87
C PHE A 88 11.51 -9.27 3.39
N LEU A 89 10.51 -9.86 4.05
CA LEU A 89 10.53 -10.06 5.50
C LEU A 89 11.73 -10.92 5.92
N SER A 90 12.00 -12.03 5.23
CA SER A 90 13.15 -12.89 5.51
C SER A 90 14.49 -12.18 5.31
N LYS A 91 14.61 -11.34 4.26
CA LYS A 91 15.82 -10.54 3.98
C LYS A 91 16.11 -9.51 5.09
N HIS A 92 15.07 -9.05 5.79
CA HIS A 92 15.17 -8.02 6.83
C HIS A 92 14.82 -8.54 8.23
N ALA A 93 14.80 -9.88 8.43
CA ALA A 93 14.66 -10.52 9.72
C ALA A 93 15.98 -10.42 10.49
N GLY A 94 16.20 -9.27 11.14
CA GLY A 94 17.30 -9.00 12.07
C GLY A 94 16.75 -8.75 13.46
#